data_AF-A0A3E5E2Y4-F1
#
_entry.id   AF-A0A3E5E2Y4-F1
#
_cell.length_a   1.000
_cell.length_b   1.000
_cell.length_c   1.000
_cell.angle_alpha   90.00
_cell.angle_beta   90.00
_cell.angle_gamma   90.00
#
_symmetry.space_group_name_H-M   'P 1'
#
loop_
_entity.id
_entity.type
_entity.pdbx_description
1 polymer ?
#
loop_
_entity_poly.entity_id
_entity_poly.type
_entity_poly.pdbx_seq_one_letter_code
_entity_poly.pdbx_strand_id
1 'polypeptide(L)'
;MKKEDRIKVWEKYGHHCAYCGKEIKFEDMQVDHFVPKNRGGYPRWSDKEGKYIVSHGEDSMENYMPSCRACNFRKRDMNIEQFRESIREQAEGLLRGAAKFQVSMSIAYGLLTPSFDKPIVFYFEECINYKDRLTKYIQGRLSELSDVDDYEPNKLALTNLLWFLDKVTSNEVIVAKLKIMSDADTKRKKYLSRYDGNESLYDDEYSKAVSTIAKECLKYLQNKKEVAYD
;
A
#
# COMPACT_ATOMS: atom_id res chain seq x y z
N MET A 1 7.13 -13.93 18.87
CA MET A 1 7.67 -13.37 17.60
C MET A 1 8.99 -12.67 17.88
N LYS A 2 10.01 -12.84 17.02
CA LYS A 2 11.32 -12.18 17.18
C LYS A 2 11.29 -10.73 16.67
N LYS A 3 12.30 -9.93 17.03
CA LYS A 3 12.40 -8.54 16.60
C LYS A 3 12.56 -8.43 15.08
N GLU A 4 13.32 -9.33 14.46
CA GLU A 4 13.53 -9.31 13.01
C GLU A 4 12.21 -9.53 12.25
N ASP A 5 11.37 -10.45 12.74
CA ASP A 5 10.06 -10.71 12.12
C ASP A 5 9.13 -9.50 12.29
N ARG A 6 9.14 -8.84 13.45
CA ARG A 6 8.38 -7.60 13.67
C ARG A 6 8.80 -6.49 12.71
N ILE A 7 10.10 -6.37 12.39
CA ILE A 7 10.61 -5.39 11.43
C ILE A 7 10.06 -5.71 10.04
N LYS A 8 10.12 -6.98 9.60
CA LYS A 8 9.55 -7.41 8.31
C LYS A 8 8.06 -7.09 8.22
N VAL A 9 7.29 -7.33 9.29
CA VAL A 9 5.86 -7.00 9.32
C VAL A 9 5.64 -5.48 9.21
N TRP A 10 6.43 -4.69 9.93
CA TRP A 10 6.34 -3.22 9.89
C TRP A 10 6.67 -2.64 8.51
N GLU A 11 7.60 -3.25 7.79
CA GLU A 11 8.01 -2.84 6.44
C GLU A 11 6.97 -3.17 5.35
N LYS A 12 6.09 -4.17 5.56
CA LYS A 12 5.11 -4.65 4.54
C LYS A 12 4.32 -3.53 3.86
N TYR A 13 3.88 -2.55 4.63
CA TYR A 13 3.05 -1.44 4.15
C TYR A 13 3.76 -0.09 4.34
N GLY A 14 5.09 -0.09 4.28
CA GLY A 14 5.91 1.12 4.38
C GLY A 14 5.67 1.89 5.67
N HIS A 15 5.67 1.19 6.81
CA HIS A 15 5.49 1.73 8.16
C HIS A 15 4.09 2.32 8.42
N HIS A 16 3.08 1.91 7.67
CA HIS A 16 1.70 2.34 7.85
C HIS A 16 0.85 1.20 8.41
N CYS A 17 -0.20 1.55 9.16
CA CYS A 17 -1.23 0.61 9.58
C CYS A 17 -1.90 0.02 8.34
N ALA A 18 -1.92 -1.30 8.23
CA ALA A 18 -2.55 -2.04 7.15
C ALA A 18 -4.04 -1.71 7.00
N TYR A 19 -4.71 -1.25 8.06
CA TYR A 19 -6.13 -0.94 8.05
C TYR A 19 -6.42 0.52 7.73
N CYS A 20 -6.10 1.44 8.64
CA CYS A 20 -6.45 2.85 8.47
C CYS A 20 -5.41 3.67 7.69
N GLY A 21 -4.27 3.10 7.32
CA GLY A 21 -3.22 3.80 6.58
C GLY A 21 -2.42 4.82 7.40
N LYS A 22 -2.72 5.02 8.68
CA LYS A 22 -1.94 5.91 9.54
C LYS A 22 -0.48 5.45 9.63
N GLU A 23 0.48 6.36 9.51
CA GLU A 23 1.88 6.09 9.81
C GLU A 23 2.05 5.65 11.28
N ILE A 24 2.83 4.59 11.49
CA ILE A 24 3.09 4.01 12.81
C ILE A 24 4.60 3.87 13.03
N LYS A 25 5.07 4.41 14.15
CA LYS A 25 6.43 4.12 14.63
C LYS A 25 6.55 2.65 14.99
N PHE A 26 7.75 2.10 14.88
CA PHE A 26 8.01 0.69 15.21
C PHE A 26 7.61 0.31 16.65
N GLU A 27 7.76 1.25 17.59
CA GLU A 27 7.38 1.07 19.00
C GLU A 27 5.87 0.99 19.23
N ASP A 28 5.08 1.71 18.42
CA ASP A 28 3.62 1.75 18.50
C ASP A 28 2.94 0.65 17.67
N MET A 29 3.70 0.02 16.77
CA MET A 29 3.20 -1.01 15.85
C MET A 29 2.87 -2.31 16.60
N GLN A 30 1.64 -2.76 16.42
CA GLN A 30 1.16 -4.06 16.87
C GLN A 30 1.05 -5.00 15.68
N VAL A 31 1.39 -6.27 15.91
CA VAL A 31 1.21 -7.31 14.90
C VAL A 31 -0.17 -7.92 15.08
N ASP A 32 -1.00 -7.82 14.04
CA ASP A 32 -2.32 -8.43 13.98
C ASP A 32 -2.33 -9.60 12.99
N HIS A 33 -3.27 -10.53 13.15
CA HIS A 33 -3.49 -11.62 12.21
C HIS A 33 -4.61 -11.25 11.24
N PHE A 34 -4.35 -11.29 9.94
CA PHE A 34 -5.33 -11.02 8.90
C PHE A 34 -6.55 -11.96 9.02
N VAL A 35 -6.28 -13.25 9.12
CA VAL A 35 -7.22 -14.29 9.56
C VAL A 35 -7.05 -14.50 11.06
N PRO A 36 -8.08 -14.28 11.89
CA PRO A 36 -7.99 -14.48 13.34
C PRO A 36 -7.66 -15.91 13.75
N LYS A 37 -6.81 -16.07 14.78
CA LYS A 37 -6.45 -17.39 15.32
C LYS A 37 -7.58 -18.04 16.12
N ASN A 38 -8.27 -17.30 16.99
CA ASN A 38 -9.24 -17.89 17.92
C ASN A 38 -10.61 -18.13 17.27
N ARG A 39 -11.12 -17.15 16.50
CA ARG A 39 -12.44 -17.24 15.86
C ARG A 39 -12.39 -17.93 14.49
N GLY A 40 -11.24 -17.90 13.82
CA GLY A 40 -11.06 -18.42 12.46
C GLY A 40 -11.93 -17.70 11.41
N GLY A 41 -12.01 -18.32 10.23
CA GLY A 41 -12.83 -17.90 9.11
C GLY A 41 -14.28 -18.39 9.20
N TYR A 42 -15.05 -18.21 8.14
CA TYR A 42 -16.41 -18.74 8.07
C TYR A 42 -16.39 -20.28 7.99
N PRO A 43 -17.30 -21.00 8.69
CA PRO A 43 -17.38 -22.45 8.56
C PRO A 43 -17.60 -22.86 7.10
N ARG A 44 -16.76 -23.77 6.59
CA ARG A 44 -16.91 -24.38 5.27
C ARG A 44 -17.11 -25.88 5.39
N TRP A 45 -17.98 -26.43 4.56
CA TRP A 45 -18.12 -27.87 4.43
C TRP A 45 -16.79 -28.48 3.96
N SER A 46 -16.37 -29.55 4.63
CA SER A 46 -15.20 -30.33 4.25
C SER A 46 -15.64 -31.73 3.86
N ASP A 47 -15.47 -32.09 2.59
CA ASP A 47 -15.76 -33.44 2.10
C ASP A 47 -14.88 -34.50 2.77
N LYS A 48 -13.67 -34.10 3.20
CA LYS A 48 -12.73 -34.97 3.90
C LYS A 48 -13.18 -35.32 5.32
N GLU A 49 -13.79 -34.37 6.03
CA GLU A 49 -14.24 -34.59 7.42
C GLU A 49 -15.76 -34.78 7.55
N GLY A 50 -16.52 -34.63 6.46
CA GLY A 50 -17.98 -34.78 6.44
C GLY A 50 -18.71 -33.77 7.33
N LYS A 51 -18.10 -32.61 7.61
CA LYS A 51 -18.65 -31.58 8.50
C LYS A 51 -18.20 -30.18 8.11
N TYR A 52 -18.88 -29.17 8.65
CA TYR A 52 -18.41 -27.78 8.59
C TYR A 52 -17.18 -27.60 9.50
N ILE A 53 -16.09 -27.06 8.95
CA ILE A 53 -14.85 -26.75 9.66
C ILE A 53 -14.59 -25.24 9.56
N VAL A 54 -14.09 -24.66 10.65
CA VAL A 54 -13.60 -23.28 10.70
C VAL A 54 -12.10 -23.30 10.43
N SER A 55 -11.65 -22.59 9.39
CA SER A 55 -10.21 -22.42 9.12
C SER A 55 -9.63 -21.35 10.04
N HIS A 56 -8.73 -21.72 10.93
CA HIS A 56 -8.07 -20.77 11.83
C HIS A 56 -6.88 -20.09 11.15
N GLY A 57 -6.60 -18.86 11.54
CA GLY A 57 -5.40 -18.16 11.09
C GLY A 57 -4.13 -18.75 11.69
N GLU A 58 -3.12 -18.93 10.86
CA GLU A 58 -1.81 -19.44 11.26
C GLU A 58 -0.87 -18.32 11.72
N ASP A 59 0.13 -18.69 12.52
CA ASP A 59 1.25 -17.82 12.91
C ASP A 59 2.29 -17.79 11.78
N SER A 60 1.97 -17.08 10.69
CA SER A 60 2.81 -16.98 9.49
C SER A 60 3.03 -15.53 9.07
N MET A 61 4.16 -15.27 8.40
CA MET A 61 4.49 -13.94 7.90
C MET A 61 3.43 -13.42 6.94
N GLU A 62 2.83 -14.28 6.15
CA GLU A 62 1.76 -13.97 5.20
C GLU A 62 0.50 -13.48 5.93
N ASN A 63 0.17 -14.08 7.07
CA ASN A 63 -0.99 -13.73 7.88
C ASN A 63 -0.77 -12.52 8.81
N TYR A 64 0.48 -12.06 9.00
CA TYR A 64 0.77 -10.92 9.86
C TYR A 64 0.60 -9.57 9.16
N MET A 65 -0.11 -8.66 9.83
CA MET A 65 -0.38 -7.30 9.38
C MET A 65 0.14 -6.29 10.41
N PRO A 66 0.86 -5.23 9.99
CA PRO A 66 1.19 -4.13 10.90
C PRO A 66 -0.08 -3.32 11.17
N SER A 67 -0.41 -3.11 12.45
CA SER A 67 -1.64 -2.45 12.87
C SER A 67 -1.34 -1.39 13.93
N CYS A 68 -2.07 -0.28 13.90
CA CYS A 68 -2.06 0.68 15.00
C CYS A 68 -2.89 0.12 16.17
N ARG A 69 -2.62 0.61 17.39
CA ARG A 69 -3.33 0.17 18.60
C ARG A 69 -4.86 0.24 18.48
N ALA A 70 -5.40 1.30 17.88
CA ALA A 70 -6.84 1.50 17.73
C ALA A 70 -7.46 0.46 16.79
N CYS A 71 -6.87 0.25 15.60
CA CYS A 71 -7.37 -0.73 14.64
C CYS A 71 -7.25 -2.16 15.18
N ASN A 72 -6.11 -2.52 15.76
CA ASN A 72 -5.92 -3.85 16.33
C ASN A 72 -6.91 -4.13 17.48
N PHE A 73 -7.03 -3.18 18.41
CA PHE A 73 -7.99 -3.28 19.51
C PHE A 73 -9.43 -3.38 19.02
N ARG A 74 -9.79 -2.66 17.96
CA ARG A 74 -11.15 -2.69 17.42
C ARG A 74 -11.42 -3.97 16.64
N LYS A 75 -10.47 -4.44 15.82
CA LYS A 75 -10.61 -5.65 14.99
C LYS A 75 -10.70 -6.90 15.86
N ARG A 76 -9.85 -7.04 16.88
CA ARG A 76 -9.80 -8.23 17.75
C ARG A 76 -9.76 -9.52 16.92
N ASP A 77 -10.80 -10.33 17.04
CA ASP A 77 -10.97 -11.62 16.37
C ASP A 77 -11.98 -11.55 15.21
N MET A 78 -12.36 -10.37 14.76
CA MET A 78 -13.22 -10.19 13.58
C MET A 78 -12.44 -10.46 12.29
N ASN A 79 -13.14 -11.03 11.31
CA ASN A 79 -12.66 -11.03 9.93
C ASN A 79 -12.75 -9.61 9.34
N ILE A 80 -12.17 -9.43 8.15
CA ILE A 80 -12.05 -8.10 7.50
C ILE A 80 -13.41 -7.46 7.23
N GLU A 81 -14.40 -8.21 6.74
CA GLU A 81 -15.71 -7.65 6.44
C GLU A 81 -16.51 -7.33 7.70
N GLN A 82 -16.41 -8.16 8.73
CA GLN A 82 -16.95 -7.85 10.05
C GLN A 82 -16.31 -6.59 10.64
N PHE A 83 -14.98 -6.45 10.49
CA PHE A 83 -14.29 -5.26 10.94
C PHE A 83 -14.73 -4.02 10.18
N ARG A 84 -14.93 -4.12 8.85
CA ARG A 84 -15.47 -3.05 8.00
C ARG A 84 -16.83 -2.60 8.49
N GLU A 85 -17.74 -3.55 8.72
CA GLU A 85 -19.07 -3.25 9.24
C GLU A 85 -19.01 -2.64 10.64
N SER A 86 -18.14 -3.16 11.51
CA SER A 86 -17.96 -2.60 12.85
C SER A 86 -17.48 -1.15 12.88
N ILE A 87 -16.70 -0.72 11.90
CA ILE A 87 -16.31 0.69 11.75
C ILE A 87 -17.51 1.54 11.32
N ARG A 88 -18.34 1.03 10.39
CA ARG A 88 -19.58 1.69 9.96
C ARG A 88 -20.56 1.84 11.12
N GLU A 89 -20.86 0.74 11.81
CA GLU A 89 -21.72 0.71 13.00
C GLU A 89 -21.23 1.65 14.10
N GLN A 90 -19.91 1.76 14.28
CA GLN A 90 -19.34 2.71 15.24
C GLN A 90 -19.71 4.16 14.88
N ALA A 91 -19.57 4.53 13.61
CA ALA A 91 -19.91 5.88 13.15
C ALA A 91 -21.40 6.17 13.35
N GLU A 92 -22.28 5.23 12.98
CA GLU A 92 -23.72 5.37 13.19
C GLU A 92 -24.11 5.37 14.67
N GLY A 93 -23.39 4.60 15.48
CA GLY A 93 -23.58 4.49 16.92
C GLY A 93 -23.38 5.82 17.64
N LEU A 94 -22.52 6.70 17.13
CA LEU A 94 -22.33 8.05 17.68
C LEU A 94 -23.60 8.90 17.60
N LEU A 95 -24.45 8.69 16.59
CA LEU A 95 -25.73 9.39 16.44
C LEU A 95 -26.87 8.81 17.28
N ARG A 96 -26.71 7.58 17.78
CA ARG A 96 -27.72 6.87 18.57
C ARG A 96 -27.35 6.75 20.06
N GLY A 97 -26.07 6.86 20.38
CA GLY A 97 -25.53 6.62 21.70
C GLY A 97 -25.44 7.85 22.60
N ALA A 98 -24.64 7.74 23.67
CA ALA A 98 -24.50 8.76 24.70
C ALA A 98 -23.98 10.12 24.18
N ALA A 99 -23.21 10.11 23.08
CA ALA A 99 -22.65 11.32 22.48
C ALA A 99 -23.58 12.01 21.46
N LYS A 100 -24.81 11.50 21.28
CA LYS A 100 -25.76 11.99 20.27
C LYS A 100 -25.93 13.51 20.31
N PHE A 101 -26.12 14.09 21.49
CA PHE A 101 -26.37 15.52 21.62
C PHE A 101 -25.18 16.36 21.11
N GLN A 102 -23.97 16.01 21.53
CA GLN A 102 -22.74 16.71 21.12
C GLN A 102 -22.50 16.56 19.61
N VAL A 103 -22.65 15.34 19.08
CA VAL A 103 -22.43 15.07 17.65
C VAL A 103 -23.48 15.78 16.79
N SER A 104 -24.76 15.71 17.16
CA SER A 104 -25.83 16.43 16.44
C SER A 104 -25.64 17.94 16.47
N MET A 105 -25.19 18.50 17.59
CA MET A 105 -24.86 19.92 17.70
C MET A 105 -23.70 20.29 16.75
N SER A 106 -22.61 19.52 16.76
CA SER A 106 -21.49 19.75 15.84
C SER A 106 -21.87 19.65 14.36
N ILE A 107 -22.77 18.73 14.00
CA ILE A 107 -23.33 18.63 12.64
C ILE A 107 -24.16 19.88 12.30
N ALA A 108 -25.01 20.36 13.22
CA ALA A 108 -25.85 21.54 13.00
C ALA A 108 -25.03 22.83 12.78
N TYR A 109 -23.86 22.92 13.42
CA TYR A 109 -22.90 24.03 13.21
C TYR A 109 -21.95 23.80 12.02
N GLY A 110 -22.09 22.69 11.27
CA GLY A 110 -21.21 22.37 10.15
C GLY A 110 -19.78 22.00 10.54
N LEU A 111 -19.53 21.67 11.82
CA LEU A 111 -18.21 21.25 12.32
C LEU A 111 -17.92 19.77 12.04
N LEU A 112 -18.96 18.97 11.79
CA LEU A 112 -18.86 17.58 11.38
C LEU A 112 -19.76 17.31 10.17
N THR A 113 -19.20 16.66 9.15
CA THR A 113 -19.95 16.22 7.97
C THR A 113 -20.16 14.70 8.04
N PRO A 114 -21.39 14.20 8.20
CA PRO A 114 -21.65 12.77 8.18
C PRO A 114 -21.37 12.20 6.79
N SER A 115 -20.67 11.06 6.73
CA SER A 115 -20.31 10.38 5.48
C SER A 115 -20.50 8.87 5.61
N PHE A 116 -21.69 8.45 6.02
CA PHE A 116 -22.00 7.04 6.28
C PHE A 116 -21.97 6.16 5.01
N ASP A 117 -22.22 6.76 3.84
CA ASP A 117 -22.20 6.07 2.55
C ASP A 117 -20.79 5.90 1.99
N LYS A 118 -19.78 6.53 2.61
CA LYS A 118 -18.40 6.42 2.14
C LYS A 118 -17.94 4.95 2.26
N PRO A 119 -17.47 4.32 1.17
CA PRO A 119 -16.93 2.99 1.27
C PRO A 119 -15.67 3.03 2.12
N ILE A 120 -15.64 2.21 3.16
CA ILE A 120 -14.42 1.97 3.94
C ILE A 120 -13.53 1.13 3.04
N VAL A 121 -12.31 1.60 2.77
CA VAL A 121 -11.27 0.87 2.04
C VAL A 121 -10.08 0.76 2.98
N PHE A 122 -9.56 -0.45 3.18
CA PHE A 122 -8.40 -0.65 4.03
C PHE A 122 -7.12 -0.36 3.25
N TYR A 123 -6.10 0.15 3.94
CA TYR A 123 -4.83 0.54 3.33
C TYR A 123 -4.13 -0.62 2.60
N PHE A 124 -4.24 -1.86 3.13
CA PHE A 124 -3.70 -3.03 2.46
C PHE A 124 -4.38 -3.32 1.12
N GLU A 125 -5.67 -2.98 0.95
CA GLU A 125 -6.42 -3.15 -0.30
C GLU A 125 -5.93 -2.16 -1.36
N GLU A 126 -5.66 -0.92 -0.95
CA GLU A 126 -5.06 0.09 -1.82
C GLU A 126 -3.62 -0.25 -2.21
N CYS A 127 -2.88 -0.89 -1.30
CA CYS A 127 -1.50 -1.31 -1.54
C CYS A 127 -1.40 -2.56 -2.39
N ILE A 128 -2.35 -3.50 -2.28
CA ILE A 128 -2.47 -4.65 -3.18
C ILE A 128 -2.56 -4.19 -4.65
N ASN A 129 -2.98 -2.95 -4.88
CA ASN A 129 -3.13 -2.38 -6.21
C ASN A 129 -1.98 -1.46 -6.70
N TYR A 130 -0.70 -1.74 -6.38
CA TYR A 130 0.38 -0.93 -6.99
C TYR A 130 0.45 -1.10 -8.50
N LYS A 131 0.13 -2.29 -9.01
CA LYS A 131 0.06 -2.56 -10.45
C LYS A 131 -0.92 -1.64 -11.16
N ASP A 132 -2.20 -1.60 -10.78
CA ASP A 132 -3.16 -0.77 -11.54
C ASP A 132 -2.92 0.71 -11.28
N ARG A 133 -2.49 1.10 -10.08
CA ARG A 133 -2.15 2.49 -9.75
C ARG A 133 -1.01 3.01 -10.62
N LEU A 134 0.10 2.27 -10.69
CA LEU A 134 1.22 2.66 -11.54
C LEU A 134 0.84 2.58 -13.02
N THR A 135 0.07 1.58 -13.43
CA THR A 135 -0.41 1.47 -14.82
C THR A 135 -1.18 2.72 -15.21
N LYS A 136 -2.13 3.17 -14.39
CA LYS A 136 -2.91 4.38 -14.64
C LYS A 136 -2.04 5.65 -14.65
N TYR A 137 -1.09 5.76 -13.72
CA TYR A 137 -0.13 6.87 -13.68
C TYR A 137 0.75 6.93 -14.93
N ILE A 138 1.32 5.79 -15.32
CA ILE A 138 2.20 5.67 -16.49
C ILE A 138 1.43 5.94 -17.79
N GLN A 139 0.20 5.43 -17.91
CA GLN A 139 -0.65 5.72 -19.06
C GLN A 139 -0.96 7.22 -19.21
N GLY A 140 -1.24 7.92 -18.11
CA GLY A 140 -1.39 9.38 -18.11
C GLY A 140 -0.12 10.09 -18.59
N ARG A 141 1.03 9.73 -18.02
CA ARG A 141 2.34 10.26 -18.44
C ARG A 141 2.69 9.97 -19.91
N LEU A 142 2.32 8.80 -20.43
CA LEU A 142 2.51 8.45 -21.83
C LEU A 142 1.62 9.28 -22.75
N SER A 143 0.38 9.60 -22.33
CA SER A 143 -0.51 10.47 -23.09
C SER A 143 0.00 11.91 -23.17
N GLU A 144 0.71 12.41 -22.15
CA GLU A 144 1.38 13.73 -22.18
C GLU A 144 2.57 13.77 -23.15
N LEU A 145 3.09 12.60 -23.55
CA LEU A 145 4.22 12.44 -24.46
C LEU A 145 3.77 11.90 -25.84
N SER A 146 2.48 12.01 -26.16
CA SER A 146 1.90 11.49 -27.41
C SER A 146 2.50 12.14 -28.65
N ASP A 147 2.77 13.44 -28.58
CA ASP A 147 3.12 14.29 -29.73
C ASP A 147 4.64 14.35 -30.00
N VAL A 148 5.43 13.56 -29.26
CA VAL A 148 6.88 13.43 -29.47
C VAL A 148 7.13 12.27 -30.44
N ASP A 149 7.43 12.60 -31.69
CA ASP A 149 7.67 11.66 -32.80
C ASP A 149 9.11 11.10 -32.83
N ASP A 150 10.05 11.71 -32.08
CA ASP A 150 11.45 11.30 -32.00
C ASP A 150 11.77 10.42 -30.78
N TYR A 151 13.02 9.92 -30.70
CA TYR A 151 13.52 9.16 -29.55
C TYR A 151 13.42 10.00 -28.26
N GLU A 152 12.48 9.63 -27.39
CA GLU A 152 12.28 10.26 -26.09
C GLU A 152 12.60 9.27 -24.96
N PRO A 153 13.73 9.47 -24.24
CA PRO A 153 14.19 8.59 -23.17
C PRO A 153 13.12 8.30 -22.10
N ASN A 154 12.30 9.30 -21.76
CA ASN A 154 11.24 9.16 -20.78
C ASN A 154 10.09 8.27 -21.29
N LYS A 155 9.69 8.43 -22.56
CA LYS A 155 8.65 7.63 -23.21
C LYS A 155 9.06 6.15 -23.27
N LEU A 156 10.32 5.88 -23.61
CA LEU A 156 10.86 4.51 -23.64
C LEU A 156 10.90 3.88 -22.23
N ALA A 157 11.39 4.62 -21.23
CA ALA A 157 11.47 4.13 -19.86
C ALA A 157 10.06 3.86 -19.25
N LEU A 158 9.08 4.72 -19.53
CA LEU A 158 7.68 4.52 -19.13
C LEU A 158 7.06 3.29 -19.81
N THR A 159 7.29 3.11 -21.12
CA THR A 159 6.76 1.97 -21.88
C THR A 159 7.34 0.64 -21.37
N ASN A 160 8.64 0.61 -21.09
CA ASN A 160 9.31 -0.57 -20.52
C ASN A 160 8.80 -0.90 -19.11
N LEU A 161 8.53 0.12 -18.29
CA LEU A 161 7.95 -0.07 -16.97
C LEU A 161 6.51 -0.60 -17.07
N LEU A 162 5.69 -0.09 -18.01
CA LEU A 162 4.34 -0.58 -18.26
C LEU A 162 4.34 -2.06 -18.67
N TRP A 163 5.24 -2.44 -19.59
CA TRP A 163 5.42 -3.84 -19.98
C TRP A 163 5.80 -4.73 -18.79
N PHE A 164 6.70 -4.26 -17.92
CA PHE A 164 7.07 -4.98 -16.71
C PHE A 164 5.87 -5.16 -15.76
N LEU A 165 5.04 -4.13 -15.57
CA LEU A 165 3.85 -4.20 -14.73
C LEU A 165 2.82 -5.21 -15.24
N ASP A 166 2.71 -5.40 -16.56
CA ASP A 166 1.85 -6.44 -17.13
C ASP A 166 2.26 -7.85 -16.65
N LYS A 167 3.56 -8.10 -16.48
CA LYS A 167 4.12 -9.41 -16.12
C LYS A 167 4.29 -9.67 -14.62
N VAL A 168 4.20 -8.64 -13.79
CA VAL A 168 4.43 -8.76 -12.36
C VAL A 168 3.17 -9.24 -11.62
N THR A 169 3.38 -10.05 -10.58
CA THR A 169 2.30 -10.64 -9.77
C THR A 169 2.32 -10.17 -8.31
N SER A 170 3.36 -9.45 -7.87
CA SER A 170 3.52 -8.99 -6.49
C SER A 170 4.08 -7.58 -6.39
N ASN A 171 3.66 -6.86 -5.35
CA ASN A 171 4.07 -5.47 -5.13
C ASN A 171 5.53 -5.37 -4.68
N GLU A 172 6.05 -6.39 -4.00
CA GLU A 172 7.45 -6.46 -3.60
C GLU A 172 8.37 -6.44 -4.83
N VAL A 173 8.00 -7.17 -5.88
CA VAL A 173 8.75 -7.20 -7.14
C VAL A 173 8.67 -5.86 -7.85
N ILE A 174 7.53 -5.17 -7.80
CA ILE A 174 7.36 -3.80 -8.32
C ILE A 174 8.31 -2.84 -7.60
N VAL A 175 8.27 -2.82 -6.26
CA VAL A 175 9.09 -1.93 -5.45
C VAL A 175 10.59 -2.23 -5.65
N ALA A 176 10.97 -3.51 -5.71
CA ALA A 176 12.36 -3.91 -5.97
C ALA A 176 12.84 -3.42 -7.34
N LYS A 177 12.03 -3.57 -8.40
CA LYS A 177 12.35 -3.07 -9.73
C LYS A 177 12.55 -1.55 -9.73
N LEU A 178 11.65 -0.80 -9.10
CA LEU A 178 11.76 0.66 -9.01
C LEU A 178 13.02 1.10 -8.24
N LYS A 179 13.37 0.44 -7.13
CA LYS A 179 14.61 0.74 -6.39
C LYS A 179 15.87 0.44 -7.22
N ILE A 180 15.85 -0.63 -8.02
CA ILE A 180 16.97 -0.93 -8.93
C ILE A 180 17.09 0.16 -9.98
N MET A 181 15.96 0.59 -10.56
CA MET A 181 15.93 1.66 -11.57
C MET A 181 16.38 3.01 -11.01
N SER A 182 15.99 3.38 -9.78
CA SER A 182 16.38 4.67 -9.18
C SER A 182 17.89 4.84 -9.03
N ASP A 183 18.60 3.73 -8.86
CA ASP A 183 20.06 3.70 -8.69
C ASP A 183 20.82 3.41 -10.01
N ALA A 184 20.12 3.19 -11.11
CA ALA A 184 20.70 2.67 -12.35
C ALA A 184 21.82 3.59 -12.88
N ASP A 185 21.56 4.89 -12.97
CA ASP A 185 22.53 5.90 -13.45
C ASP A 185 23.77 5.96 -12.54
N THR A 186 23.57 6.01 -11.22
CA THR A 186 24.66 6.04 -10.24
C THR A 186 25.54 4.78 -10.31
N LYS A 187 24.92 3.59 -10.41
CA LYS A 187 25.65 2.32 -10.52
C LYS A 187 26.43 2.23 -11.84
N ARG A 188 25.84 2.69 -12.94
CA ARG A 188 26.50 2.73 -14.26
C ARG A 188 27.70 3.68 -14.25
N LYS A 189 27.55 4.92 -13.79
CA LYS A 189 28.64 5.91 -13.72
C LYS A 189 29.82 5.41 -12.88
N LYS A 190 29.54 4.83 -11.70
CA LYS A 190 30.56 4.23 -10.83
C LYS A 190 31.28 3.03 -11.46
N TYR A 191 30.60 2.27 -12.32
CA TYR A 191 31.23 1.18 -13.06
C TYR A 191 32.17 1.72 -14.15
N LEU A 192 31.71 2.72 -14.91
CA LEU A 192 32.45 3.29 -16.03
C LEU A 192 33.67 4.11 -15.59
N SER A 193 33.58 4.84 -14.47
CA SER A 193 34.72 5.60 -13.93
C SER A 193 35.91 4.74 -13.50
N ARG A 194 35.77 3.42 -13.40
CA ARG A 194 36.88 2.50 -13.18
C ARG A 194 37.83 2.39 -14.36
N TYR A 195 37.40 2.77 -15.56
CA TYR A 195 38.16 2.61 -16.79
C TYR A 195 38.97 3.86 -17.14
N ASP A 196 38.41 5.06 -16.96
CA ASP A 196 39.03 6.32 -17.38
C ASP A 196 39.04 7.43 -16.30
N GLY A 197 38.48 7.15 -15.12
CA GLY A 197 38.42 8.09 -13.99
C GLY A 197 37.45 9.25 -14.16
N ASN A 198 36.65 9.30 -15.24
CA ASN A 198 35.84 10.46 -15.57
C ASN A 198 34.36 10.11 -15.78
N GLU A 199 33.55 10.35 -14.75
CA GLU A 199 32.11 10.10 -14.77
C GLU A 199 31.33 10.97 -15.77
N SER A 200 31.88 12.11 -16.22
CA SER A 200 31.19 13.02 -17.14
C SER A 200 31.28 12.61 -18.61
N LEU A 201 32.17 11.68 -18.97
CA LEU A 201 32.33 11.18 -20.34
C LEU A 201 31.19 10.26 -20.79
N TYR A 202 30.41 9.75 -19.84
CA TYR A 202 29.41 8.71 -20.09
C TYR A 202 28.01 9.19 -19.77
N ASP A 203 27.64 10.39 -20.20
CA ASP A 203 26.28 10.87 -19.99
C ASP A 203 25.29 10.07 -20.85
N ASP A 204 24.38 9.33 -20.20
CA ASP A 204 23.38 8.49 -20.87
C ASP A 204 21.98 8.95 -20.49
N GLU A 205 21.32 9.59 -21.45
CA GLU A 205 20.00 10.18 -21.29
C GLU A 205 18.95 9.14 -20.88
N TYR A 206 19.09 7.89 -21.35
CA TYR A 206 18.19 6.80 -20.97
C TYR A 206 18.37 6.37 -19.50
N SER A 207 19.60 6.14 -19.03
CA SER A 207 19.86 5.82 -17.62
C SER A 207 19.37 6.92 -16.67
N LYS A 208 19.56 8.19 -17.07
CA LYS A 208 19.00 9.35 -16.36
C LYS A 208 17.48 9.30 -16.30
N ALA A 209 16.82 9.11 -17.45
CA ALA A 209 15.36 9.01 -17.53
C ALA A 209 14.81 7.85 -16.68
N VAL A 210 15.44 6.68 -16.73
CA VAL A 210 15.10 5.52 -15.89
C VAL A 210 15.22 5.84 -14.40
N SER A 211 16.31 6.49 -13.99
CA SER A 211 16.52 6.92 -12.60
C SER A 211 15.45 7.93 -12.14
N THR A 212 15.15 8.92 -12.98
CA THR A 212 14.14 9.95 -12.71
C THR A 212 12.74 9.37 -12.61
N ILE A 213 12.30 8.61 -13.62
CA ILE A 213 10.97 7.97 -13.64
C ILE A 213 10.81 7.02 -12.45
N ALA A 214 11.85 6.28 -12.08
CA ALA A 214 11.78 5.40 -10.92
C ALA A 214 11.59 6.18 -9.62
N LYS A 215 12.31 7.29 -9.43
CA LYS A 215 12.13 8.18 -8.26
C LYS A 215 10.74 8.80 -8.26
N GLU A 216 10.22 9.21 -9.41
CA GLU A 216 8.86 9.73 -9.55
C GLU A 216 7.80 8.67 -9.23
N CYS A 217 7.93 7.44 -9.74
CA CYS A 217 7.00 6.35 -9.44
C CYS A 217 7.04 5.95 -7.96
N LEU A 218 8.24 5.86 -7.37
CA LEU A 218 8.39 5.64 -5.92
C LEU A 218 7.75 6.78 -5.13
N LYS A 219 8.00 8.02 -5.54
CA LYS A 219 7.37 9.19 -4.93
C LYS A 219 5.87 9.21 -5.17
N TYR A 220 5.34 8.77 -6.31
CA TYR A 220 3.90 8.69 -6.57
C TYR A 220 3.21 7.67 -5.67
N LEU A 221 3.84 6.51 -5.48
CA LEU A 221 3.41 5.50 -4.51
C LEU A 221 3.50 6.03 -3.06
N GLN A 222 4.42 6.95 -2.78
CA GLN A 222 4.59 7.60 -1.47
C GLN A 222 3.70 8.83 -1.24
N ASN A 223 3.47 9.70 -2.23
CA ASN A 223 2.81 11.02 -2.12
C ASN A 223 1.28 10.91 -2.20
N LYS A 224 0.73 9.90 -2.86
CA LYS A 224 -0.67 9.55 -2.66
C LYS A 224 -0.93 8.83 -1.33
N LYS A 225 0.05 8.82 -0.41
CA LYS A 225 -0.20 8.71 1.04
C LYS A 225 -0.64 10.04 1.67
N GLU A 226 -0.43 11.20 1.03
CA GLU A 226 -0.71 12.53 1.62
C GLU A 226 -1.95 13.23 1.06
N VAL A 227 -2.43 12.89 -0.14
CA VAL A 227 -3.61 13.54 -0.75
C VAL A 227 -4.87 12.75 -0.45
N ALA A 228 -5.30 12.78 0.81
CA ALA A 228 -6.63 12.34 1.23
C ALA A 228 -7.20 13.18 2.39
N TYR A 229 -6.83 14.46 2.46
CA TYR A 229 -7.56 15.48 3.22
C TYR A 229 -7.31 16.84 2.56
N ASP A 230 -8.23 17.23 1.67
CA ASP A 230 -8.75 18.60 1.54
C ASP A 230 -10.29 18.46 1.51
#